data_AF-A0A3D4E5D4-F1
#
_entry.id   AF-A0A3D4E5D4-F1
#
_cell.length_a   1.000
_cell.length_b   1.000
_cell.length_c   1.000
_cell.angle_alpha   90.00
_cell.angle_beta   90.00
_cell.angle_gamma   90.00
#
_symmetry.space_group_name_H-M   'P 1'
#
loop_
_entity.id
_entity.type
_entity.pdbx_description
1 polymer ?
#
loop_
_entity_poly.entity_id
_entity_poly.type
_entity_poly.pdbx_seq_one_letter_code
_entity_poly.pdbx_strand_id
1 'polypeptide(L)' 'MIIGIGHDLTDIRRIAKIIDRFGDRFIKRCFTEKEAALAHARADKPGQMEATLAKRFA' A
#
# COMPACT_ATOMS: atom_id res chain seq x y z
N MET A 1 26.65 -14.88 -8.83
CA MET A 1 26.94 -14.23 -7.54
C MET A 1 25.68 -13.50 -7.10
N ILE A 2 25.06 -13.90 -5.98
CA ILE A 2 23.88 -13.20 -5.43
C ILE A 2 24.39 -12.02 -4.58
N ILE A 3 23.85 -10.81 -4.81
CA ILE A 3 24.24 -9.58 -4.11
C ILE A 3 23.46 -9.42 -2.78
N GLY A 4 22.23 -9.94 -2.71
CA GLY A 4 21.43 -9.97 -1.49
C GLY A 4 20.00 -10.48 -1.74
N ILE A 5 19.29 -10.79 -0.66
CA ILE A 5 17.87 -11.19 -0.65
C ILE A 5 17.15 -10.35 0.41
N GLY A 6 15.92 -9.91 0.11
CA GLY A 6 15.03 -9.24 1.05
C GLY A 6 13.75 -10.04 1.24
N HIS A 7 13.20 -10.00 2.44
CA HIS A 7 11.89 -10.56 2.77
C HIS A 7 11.15 -9.56 3.64
N ASP A 8 9.89 -9.27 3.30
CA ASP A 8 8.99 -8.46 4.11
C ASP A 8 7.63 -9.13 4.26
N LEU A 9 6.94 -8.78 5.35
CA LEU A 9 5.58 -9.19 5.64
C LEU A 9 4.80 -7.98 6.14
N THR A 10 3.65 -7.71 5.53
CA THR A 10 2.76 -6.63 5.93
C THR A 10 1.33 -7.12 6.13
N ASP A 11 0.75 -6.77 7.29
CA ASP A 11 -0.67 -6.96 7.57
C ASP A 11 -1.51 -5.87 6.89
N ILE A 12 -2.45 -6.26 6.03
CA ILE A 12 -3.37 -5.35 5.33
C ILE A 12 -4.17 -4.48 6.31
N ARG A 13 -4.53 -5.02 7.49
CA ARG A 13 -5.27 -4.28 8.53
C ARG A 13 -4.44 -3.14 9.13
N ARG A 14 -3.11 -3.27 9.12
CA ARG A 14 -2.20 -2.19 9.53
C ARG A 14 -2.24 -1.05 8.53
N ILE A 15 -2.24 -1.36 7.23
CA ILE A 15 -2.34 -0.35 6.17
C ILE A 15 -3.67 0.40 6.25
N ALA A 16 -4.79 -0.30 6.47
CA ALA A 16 -6.09 0.34 6.71
C ALA A 16 -6.02 1.38 7.85
N LYS A 17 -5.53 0.98 9.03
CA LYS A 17 -5.38 1.88 10.19
C LYS A 17 -4.46 3.08 9.92
N ILE A 18 -3.43 2.90 9.11
CA ILE A 18 -2.50 3.99 8.73
C ILE A 18 -3.22 4.98 7.80
N ILE A 19 -4.00 4.48 6.83
CA ILE A 19 -4.80 5.31 5.94
C ILE A 19 -5.84 6.07 6.76
N ASP A 20 -6.56 5.43 7.68
CA ASP A 20 -7.52 6.10 8.55
C ASP A 20 -6.87 7.23 9.38
N ARG A 21 -5.63 7.02 9.84
CA ARG A 21 -4.91 7.97 10.69
C ARG A 21 -4.29 9.14 9.92
N PHE A 22 -3.72 8.87 8.74
CA PHE A 22 -2.88 9.83 8.02
C PHE A 22 -3.46 10.27 6.67
N GLY A 23 -4.46 9.56 6.16
CA GLY A 23 -5.07 9.78 4.86
C GLY A 23 -4.05 9.82 3.73
N ASP A 24 -4.26 10.76 2.82
CA ASP A 24 -3.42 10.95 1.63
C ASP A 24 -1.95 11.28 1.95
N ARG A 25 -1.63 11.75 3.16
CA ARG A 25 -0.21 12.02 3.51
C ARG A 25 0.62 10.75 3.50
N PHE A 26 0.05 9.62 3.93
CA PHE A 26 0.72 8.33 3.85
C PHE A 26 0.91 7.91 2.39
N ILE A 27 -0.16 8.04 1.59
CA ILE A 27 -0.16 7.62 0.18
C ILE A 27 0.89 8.40 -0.60
N LYS A 28 0.90 9.74 -0.48
CA LYS A 28 1.85 10.62 -1.19
C LYS A 28 3.30 10.44 -0.74
N ARG A 29 3.54 9.94 0.48
CA ARG A 29 4.88 9.72 1.01
C ARG A 29 5.48 8.40 0.55
N CYS A 30 4.69 7.35 0.45
CA CYS A 30 5.17 5.99 0.26
C CYS A 30 4.97 5.44 -1.15
N PHE A 31 4.06 6.02 -1.93
CA PHE A 31 3.69 5.49 -3.24
C PHE A 31 3.86 6.54 -4.32
N THR A 32 4.17 6.07 -5.53
CA THR A 32 4.16 6.92 -6.72
C THR A 32 2.73 7.27 -7.13
N GLU A 33 2.56 8.30 -7.96
CA GLU A 33 1.25 8.70 -8.49
C GLU A 33 0.56 7.56 -9.23
N LYS A 34 1.31 6.77 -10.00
CA LYS A 34 0.77 5.62 -10.75
C LYS A 34 0.25 4.51 -9.83
N GLU A 35 0.93 4.27 -8.72
CA GLU A 35 0.51 3.27 -7.73
C GLU A 35 -0.71 3.74 -6.94
N ALA A 36 -0.72 5.00 -6.54
CA ALA A 36 -1.88 5.61 -5.90
C ALA A 36 -3.11 5.55 -6.81
N ALA A 37 -2.97 5.93 -8.09
CA ALA A 37 -4.05 5.86 -9.07
C ALA A 37 -4.59 4.42 -9.24
N LEU A 38 -3.71 3.42 -9.29
CA LEU A 38 -4.12 2.01 -9.35
C LEU A 38 -4.90 1.57 -8.11
N ALA A 39 -4.46 1.98 -6.92
CA ALA A 39 -5.15 1.65 -5.67
C ALA A 39 -6.54 2.32 -5.60
N HIS A 40 -6.63 3.60 -5.97
CA HIS A 40 -7.90 4.33 -6.02
C HIS A 40 -8.88 3.76 -7.05
N ALA A 41 -8.39 3.30 -8.21
CA ALA A 41 -9.22 2.65 -9.22
C ALA A 41 -9.86 1.32 -8.76
N ARG A 42 -9.42 0.77 -7.62
CA ARG A 42 -9.95 -0.47 -7.02
C ARG A 42 -10.71 -0.23 -5.72
N ALA A 43 -10.91 1.03 -5.34
CA ALA A 43 -11.57 1.40 -4.08
C ALA A 43 -13.08 1.09 -4.07
N ASP A 44 -13.67 0.79 -5.23
CA ASP A 44 -15.07 0.36 -5.38
C ASP A 44 -15.35 -0.97 -4.68
N LYS A 45 -14.32 -1.81 -4.53
CA LYS A 45 -14.39 -3.10 -3.85
C LYS A 45 -13.84 -2.97 -2.42
N PRO A 46 -14.64 -3.32 -1.39
CA PRO A 46 -14.20 -3.21 0.01
C PRO A 46 -12.86 -3.91 0.25
N GLY A 47 -11.91 -3.19 0.87
CA GLY A 47 -10.60 -3.73 1.23
C GLY A 47 -9.59 -3.86 0.09
N GLN A 48 -9.98 -3.62 -1.18
CA GLN A 48 -9.07 -3.82 -2.32
C GLN A 48 -8.05 -2.70 -2.48
N MET A 49 -8.37 -1.48 -2.05
CA MET A 49 -7.43 -0.38 -2.03
C MET A 49 -6.29 -0.69 -1.04
N GLU A 50 -6.64 -1.08 0.18
CA GLU A 50 -5.70 -1.42 1.26
C GLU A 50 -4.87 -2.65 0.90
N ALA A 51 -5.48 -3.68 0.30
CA ALA A 51 -4.77 -4.85 -0.20
C ALA A 51 -3.77 -4.49 -1.32
N THR A 52 -4.15 -3.59 -2.23
CA THR A 52 -3.26 -3.11 -3.30
C THR A 52 -2.08 -2.33 -2.72
N LEU A 53 -2.33 -1.44 -1.76
CA LEU A 53 -1.28 -0.68 -1.09
C LEU A 53 -0.37 -1.57 -0.24
N ALA A 54 -0.92 -2.56 0.48
CA ALA A 54 -0.14 -3.52 1.27
C ALA A 54 0.82 -4.33 0.40
N LYS A 55 0.36 -4.82 -0.76
CA LYS A 55 1.19 -5.55 -1.73
C LYS A 55 2.33 -4.72 -2.30
N ARG A 56 2.18 -3.39 -2.35
CA ARG A 56 3.20 -2.46 -2.84
C ARG A 56 4.15 -1.98 -1.74
N PHE A 57 3.70 -2.01 -0.49
CA PHE A 57 4.47 -1.57 0.66
C PHE A 57 5.50 -2.61 1.12
N ALA A 58 5.20 -3.90 0.91
CA ALA A 58 6.05 -5.04 1.23
C ALA A 58 6.75 -5.62 0.00
#